data_AF-A0A8S7IU40-F1
#
_entry.id   AF-A0A8S7IU40-F1
#
_cell.length_a   1.000
_cell.length_b   1.000
_cell.length_c   1.000
_cell.angle_alpha   90.00
_cell.angle_beta   90.00
_cell.angle_gamma   90.00
#
_symmetry.space_group_name_H-M   'P 1'
#
loop_
_entity.id
_entity.type
_entity.pdbx_description
1 polymer ?
#
loop_
_entity_poly.entity_id
_entity_poly.type
_entity_poly.pdbx_seq_one_letter_code
_entity_poly.pdbx_strand_id
1 'polypeptide(L)' 'VLGNTALQGIVAYGGIQDPELIRMGLTKAELAPKNYIVPGDPAIEYVQTHSAPQPIPARINRFVTVRIG' A
#
# COMPACT_ATOMS: atom_id res chain seq x y z
N VAL A 1 -18.70 -11.61 -13.78
CA VAL A 1 -17.52 -12.17 -13.08
C VAL A 1 -17.91 -13.54 -12.53
N LEU A 2 -17.32 -14.62 -13.05
CA LEU A 2 -17.47 -15.97 -12.45
C LEU A 2 -16.44 -16.07 -11.31
N GLY A 3 -16.75 -15.50 -10.15
CA GLY A 3 -15.84 -15.42 -9.01
C GLY A 3 -16.52 -15.85 -7.71
N ASN A 4 -15.80 -16.60 -6.88
CA ASN A 4 -16.28 -17.03 -5.57
C ASN A 4 -16.33 -15.82 -4.61
N THR A 5 -17.52 -15.31 -4.34
CA THR A 5 -17.76 -14.13 -3.49
C THR A 5 -17.66 -14.43 -1.98
N ALA A 6 -17.66 -15.70 -1.59
CA ALA A 6 -17.54 -16.11 -0.19
C ALA A 6 -16.08 -16.13 0.30
N LEU A 7 -15.10 -16.06 -0.61
CA LEU A 7 -13.68 -16.04 -0.26
C LEU A 7 -13.15 -14.60 -0.24
N GLN A 8 -13.23 -13.98 0.94
CA GLN A 8 -12.65 -12.67 1.20
C GLN A 8 -11.18 -12.83 1.61
N GLY A 9 -10.27 -12.28 0.80
CA GLY A 9 -8.87 -12.11 1.18
C GLY A 9 -8.68 -10.89 2.09
N ILE A 10 -7.43 -10.60 2.43
CA ILE A 10 -7.04 -9.39 3.14
C ILE A 10 -6.01 -8.60 2.32
N VAL A 11 -5.80 -7.33 2.64
CA VAL A 11 -4.58 -6.61 2.27
C VAL A 11 -3.75 -6.46 3.54
N ALA A 12 -2.58 -7.08 3.55
CA ALA A 12 -1.61 -6.88 4.62
C ALA A 12 -0.74 -5.67 4.28
N TYR A 13 -0.41 -4.86 5.29
CA TYR A 13 0.45 -3.70 5.12
C TYR A 13 1.76 -3.92 5.89
N GLY A 14 2.88 -3.83 5.18
CA GLY A 14 4.21 -3.84 5.77
C GLY A 14 4.45 -2.59 6.65
N GLY A 15 5.46 -2.67 7.51
CA GLY A 15 5.83 -1.53 8.35
C GLY A 15 6.39 -0.37 7.52
N ILE A 16 6.06 0.86 7.90
CA ILE A 16 6.59 2.08 7.26
C ILE A 16 8.11 2.15 7.48
N GLN A 17 8.86 2.43 6.41
CA GLN A 17 10.33 2.47 6.41
C GLN A 17 10.90 3.90 6.28
N ASP A 18 10.06 4.93 6.18
CA ASP A 18 10.53 6.32 6.15
C ASP A 18 11.16 6.69 7.52
N PRO A 19 12.44 7.12 7.57
CA PRO A 19 13.12 7.39 8.84
C PRO A 19 12.49 8.51 9.69
N GLU A 20 11.87 9.50 9.06
CA GLU A 20 11.23 10.61 9.77
C GLU A 20 9.91 10.16 10.40
N LEU A 21 9.09 9.43 9.64
CA LEU A 21 7.85 8.83 10.13
C LEU A 21 8.11 7.80 11.25
N ILE A 22 9.16 6.98 11.12
CA ILE A 22 9.61 6.08 12.20
C ILE A 22 10.00 6.87 13.45
N ARG A 23 10.75 7.97 13.31
CA ARG A 23 11.15 8.82 14.44
C ARG A 23 9.95 9.47 15.13
N MET A 24 8.88 9.74 14.40
CA MET A 24 7.59 10.20 14.93
C MET A 24 6.73 9.07 15.53
N GLY A 25 7.21 7.82 15.49
CA GLY A 25 6.49 6.64 16.01
C GLY A 25 5.52 6.00 15.02
N LEU A 26 5.43 6.49 13.78
CA LEU A 26 4.56 5.93 12.75
C LEU A 26 5.25 4.79 12.00
N THR A 27 5.22 3.59 12.60
CA THR A 27 5.83 2.39 12.02
C THR A 27 4.80 1.44 11.39
N LYS A 28 3.50 1.63 11.65
CA LYS A 28 2.40 0.79 11.15
C LYS A 28 1.26 1.68 10.66
N ALA A 29 0.99 1.65 9.37
CA ALA A 29 -0.12 2.37 8.76
C ALA A 29 -0.45 1.76 7.39
N GLU A 30 -1.70 1.89 6.95
CA GLU A 30 -2.06 1.56 5.57
C GLU A 30 -1.52 2.60 4.58
N LEU A 31 -1.61 3.87 4.97
CA LEU A 31 -1.11 5.03 4.24
C LEU A 31 -0.44 5.98 5.24
N ALA A 32 0.74 6.47 4.90
CA ALA A 32 1.50 7.43 5.70
C ALA A 32 1.85 8.67 4.86
N PRO A 33 0.97 9.68 4.82
CA PRO A 33 1.21 10.92 4.10
C PRO A 33 2.24 11.80 4.83
N LYS A 34 3.03 12.52 4.03
CA LYS A 34 4.07 13.46 4.48
C LYS A 34 4.11 14.64 3.52
N ASN A 35 4.22 15.85 4.07
CA ASN A 35 4.47 17.07 3.31
C ASN A 35 5.87 17.60 3.67
N TYR A 36 6.62 18.07 2.69
CA TYR A 36 7.91 18.71 2.93
C TYR A 36 8.25 19.72 1.81
N ILE A 37 9.04 20.72 2.17
CA ILE A 37 9.55 21.73 1.23
C ILE A 37 11.05 21.50 1.09
N VAL A 38 11.52 21.37 -0.15
CA VAL A 38 12.94 21.34 -0.50
C VAL A 38 13.38 22.79 -0.76
N PRO A 39 14.28 23.35 0.07
CA PRO A 39 14.81 24.70 -0.15
C PRO A 39 15.58 24.79 -1.48
N GLY A 40 15.48 25.94 -2.15
CA GLY A 40 16.14 26.20 -3.44
C GLY A 40 15.63 27.50 -4.08
N ASP A 41 16.07 27.78 -5.31
CA ASP A 41 15.52 28.83 -6.16
C ASP A 41 15.08 28.22 -7.51
N PRO A 42 13.80 27.82 -7.67
CA PRO A 42 12.71 27.96 -6.69
C PRO A 42 12.72 26.88 -5.60
N ALA A 43 12.16 27.21 -4.44
CA ALA A 43 11.80 26.21 -3.44
C ALA A 43 10.62 25.37 -3.95
N ILE A 44 10.67 24.05 -3.72
CA ILE A 44 9.66 23.11 -4.22
C ILE A 44 8.98 22.40 -3.05
N GLU A 45 7.65 22.45 -3.02
CA GLU A 45 6.84 21.70 -2.07
C GLU A 45 6.41 20.35 -2.65
N TYR A 46 6.51 19.30 -1.82
CA TYR A 46 6.14 17.92 -2.18
C TYR A 46 5.20 17.33 -1.13
N VAL A 47 4.18 16.63 -1.62
CA VAL A 47 3.38 15.69 -0.83
C VAL A 47 3.69 14.27 -1.29
N GLN A 48 3.93 13.36 -0.34
CA GLN A 48 4.23 11.96 -0.61
C GLN A 48 3.46 11.07 0.37
N THR A 49 2.85 10.01 -0.14
CA THR A 49 2.17 9.01 0.70
C THR A 49 2.90 7.68 0.60
N HIS A 50 3.39 7.19 1.72
CA HIS A 50 4.03 5.87 1.81
C HIS A 50 2.99 4.78 2.11
N SER A 51 3.16 3.62 1.48
CA SER A 51 2.36 2.42 1.73
C SER A 51 3.16 1.19 1.36
N ALA A 52 2.85 0.05 1.97
CA ALA A 52 3.45 -1.25 1.65
C ALA A 52 2.39 -2.35 1.57
N PRO A 53 1.42 -2.28 0.63
CA PRO A 53 0.30 -3.19 0.56
C PRO A 53 0.66 -4.51 -0.13
N GLN A 54 0.15 -5.61 0.40
CA GLN A 54 0.18 -6.94 -0.22
C GLN A 54 -1.21 -7.58 -0.12
N PRO A 55 -1.94 -7.74 -1.24
CA PRO A 55 -3.14 -8.56 -1.27
C PRO A 55 -2.80 -10.02 -0.98
N ILE A 56 -3.54 -10.64 -0.05
CA ILE A 56 -3.39 -12.03 0.35
C ILE A 56 -4.74 -12.74 0.16
N PRO A 57 -4.86 -13.61 -0.86
CA PRO A 57 -6.08 -14.38 -1.08
C PRO A 57 -6.21 -15.49 -0.04
N ALA A 58 -7.41 -15.67 0.52
CA ALA A 58 -7.65 -16.70 1.54
C ALA A 58 -7.41 -18.14 1.03
N ARG A 59 -7.77 -18.42 -0.25
CA ARG A 59 -7.59 -19.74 -0.89
C ARG A 59 -7.36 -19.58 -2.39
N ILE A 60 -6.10 -19.41 -2.81
CA ILE A 60 -5.77 -19.14 -4.22
C ILE A 60 -6.27 -20.21 -5.19
N ASN A 61 -6.34 -21.47 -4.74
CA ASN A 61 -6.79 -22.62 -5.55
C ASN A 61 -8.30 -22.67 -5.82
N ARG A 62 -9.08 -21.70 -5.34
CA ARG A 62 -10.53 -21.62 -5.56
C ARG A 62 -10.93 -20.62 -6.65
N PHE A 63 -9.95 -20.08 -7.36
CA PHE A 63 -10.13 -19.18 -8.49
C PHE A 63 -9.62 -19.85 -9.75
N VAL A 64 -10.39 -19.76 -10.84
CA VAL A 64 -10.05 -20.31 -12.16
C VAL A 64 -10.16 -19.20 -13.19
N THR A 65 -9.11 -19.05 -14.00
CA THR A 65 -9.09 -18.10 -15.13
C THR A 65 -8.97 -18.89 -16.42
N VAL A 66 -9.91 -18.69 -17.34
CA VAL A 66 -9.92 -19.33 -18.67
C VAL A 66 -9.72 -18.25 -19.72
N ARG A 67 -8.71 -18.40 -20.59
CA ARG A 67 -8.53 -17.56 -21.78
C ARG A 67 -9.22 -18.23 -22.95
N ILE A 68 -10.18 -17.54 -23.55
CA ILE A 68 -10.90 -17.98 -24.75
C ILE A 68 -10.23 -17.30 -25.96
N GLY A 69 -10.03 -18.06 -27.03
CA GLY A 69 -9.44 -17.58 -28.29
C GLY A 69 -10.36 -16.63 -29.04
#